data_AF-A0A3Q1AMP2-F1
#
_entry.id   AF-A0A3Q1AMP2-F1
#
_cell.length_a   1.000
_cell.length_b   1.000
_cell.length_c   1.000
_cell.angle_alpha   90.00
_cell.angle_beta   90.00
_cell.angle_gamma   90.00
#
_symmetry.space_group_name_H-M   'P 1'
#
loop_
_entity.id
_entity.type
_entity.pdbx_description
1 polymer ?
#
loop_
_entity_poly.entity_id
_entity_poly.type
_entity_poly.pdbx_seq_one_letter_code
_entity_poly.pdbx_strand_id
1 'polypeptide(L)'
;MIKQDTEESATQGGEDASPTVGGMESPAAAKDSLDSNSPKESEPQTPQTDTPPQDQEGGSEGAEAALSQCFTADDLSRQLEDILSTYCRVTISDDASALPNGQSHSPELNGLTSEREDDKSEEGKINGGENGAEKEQKKTQEKKKVKGLGKEITLLMQTLNTLSTPEEKLAGLCKKYAELLEEHRNTQKQMRVLQKKQNQLVQEKDNLRNEHSKAILARSKLESLCRELQRHNRTLKEEGMQRTRLEEEKRKEVTSHFQVTLNDIQAQMEQHNERNASLRQENTELAEKLKKLYEQYKLREEHIDKVVKHKDLQQQLVDAKLHQAQELLKESEERHDREKDFLLKEAVESQRMCELMKQQEVHLKQQLSLYTEKFEEFQTTLSKSNEVFTTFKQEMEKMTKKIKKLEKETAMYRSRWESSNKALLEMAEEKAVRDRDFDALQGKVQRLEKLRRALKVERNELNKKVQNLSGQHSDTRCSHSPPSSPALSHQKISHQLQATAPRLDEADVKHWSRS
;
A
#
# COMPACT_ATOMS: atom_id res chain seq x y z
N MET A 1 -51.62 -11.43 -26.52
CA MET A 1 -51.36 -12.57 -25.61
C MET A 1 -51.39 -11.99 -24.20
N ILE A 2 -52.41 -12.14 -23.34
CA ILE A 2 -53.52 -13.12 -23.24
C ILE A 2 -53.04 -14.57 -23.11
N LYS A 3 -52.76 -15.00 -21.87
CA LYS A 3 -53.38 -16.08 -21.06
C LYS A 3 -52.50 -16.26 -19.79
N GLN A 4 -53.00 -16.25 -18.55
CA GLN A 4 -53.96 -17.18 -17.89
C GLN A 4 -53.40 -18.61 -17.76
N ASP A 5 -53.52 -19.35 -16.64
CA ASP A 5 -54.09 -19.05 -15.30
C ASP A 5 -53.83 -20.24 -14.33
N THR A 6 -53.93 -20.01 -12.99
CA THR A 6 -54.55 -20.94 -11.98
C THR A 6 -53.86 -22.32 -11.68
N GLU A 7 -53.97 -23.05 -10.56
CA GLU A 7 -54.76 -23.11 -9.28
C GLU A 7 -53.76 -23.59 -8.17
N GLU A 8 -53.71 -23.09 -6.93
CA GLU A 8 -54.59 -23.28 -5.75
C GLU A 8 -54.69 -24.73 -5.17
N SER A 9 -54.32 -24.90 -3.90
CA SER A 9 -54.99 -25.82 -2.96
C SER A 9 -54.71 -25.39 -1.51
N ALA A 10 -55.73 -25.38 -0.66
CA ALA A 10 -55.65 -24.95 0.74
C ALA A 10 -56.10 -26.06 1.70
N THR A 11 -55.66 -26.02 2.97
CA THR A 11 -56.42 -26.61 4.09
C THR A 11 -56.12 -25.85 5.39
N GLN A 12 -57.15 -25.61 6.20
CA GLN A 12 -57.12 -24.81 7.44
C GLN A 12 -57.16 -25.67 8.70
N GLY A 13 -56.82 -25.05 9.85
CA GLY A 13 -57.17 -25.50 11.21
C GLY A 13 -55.94 -25.59 12.14
N GLY A 14 -55.88 -24.98 13.31
CA GLY A 14 -56.82 -24.04 13.96
C GLY A 14 -56.80 -24.20 15.50
N GLU A 15 -56.37 -23.15 16.22
CA GLU A 15 -56.57 -22.92 17.68
C GLU A 15 -55.84 -23.94 18.63
N ASP A 16 -55.40 -23.65 19.87
CA ASP A 16 -55.42 -22.43 20.70
C ASP A 16 -54.26 -22.43 21.76
N ALA A 17 -54.06 -21.27 22.42
CA ALA A 17 -53.44 -20.95 23.72
C ALA A 17 -52.42 -21.88 24.46
N SER A 18 -51.27 -21.28 24.85
CA SER A 18 -50.37 -21.70 25.95
C SER A 18 -50.99 -21.47 27.35
N PRO A 19 -50.49 -22.06 28.48
CA PRO A 19 -49.32 -21.47 29.17
C PRO A 19 -48.42 -22.36 30.09
N THR A 20 -47.09 -22.10 30.03
CA THR A 20 -46.12 -21.93 31.17
C THR A 20 -45.76 -23.07 32.15
N VAL A 21 -44.50 -23.00 32.66
CA VAL A 21 -43.82 -23.78 33.74
C VAL A 21 -43.33 -25.18 33.30
N GLY A 22 -42.09 -25.65 33.55
CA GLY A 22 -40.89 -25.04 34.17
C GLY A 22 -39.99 -26.13 34.79
N GLY A 23 -38.66 -25.90 34.90
CA GLY A 23 -37.76 -26.68 35.78
C GLY A 23 -36.75 -27.64 35.12
N MET A 24 -35.51 -27.53 35.59
CA MET A 24 -34.31 -28.37 35.36
C MET A 24 -34.51 -29.90 35.29
N GLU A 25 -33.69 -30.61 34.49
CA GLU A 25 -32.49 -31.37 34.95
C GLU A 25 -31.76 -32.15 33.82
N SER A 26 -30.43 -32.14 33.87
CA SER A 26 -29.50 -33.16 33.30
C SER A 26 -29.38 -34.34 34.31
N PRO A 27 -28.76 -35.54 34.06
CA PRO A 27 -27.65 -35.82 33.11
C PRO A 27 -27.52 -37.26 32.49
N ALA A 28 -26.59 -37.43 31.54
CA ALA A 28 -25.73 -38.61 31.32
C ALA A 28 -24.70 -38.28 30.20
N ALA A 29 -23.38 -38.50 30.22
CA ALA A 29 -22.42 -39.38 30.94
C ALA A 29 -21.88 -40.59 30.12
N ALA A 30 -20.84 -40.33 29.30
CA ALA A 30 -19.76 -41.25 28.86
C ALA A 30 -18.63 -40.35 28.25
N LYS A 31 -17.34 -40.32 28.63
CA LYS A 31 -16.31 -41.32 29.01
C LYS A 31 -16.03 -42.35 27.90
N ASP A 32 -14.81 -42.77 27.56
CA ASP A 32 -13.39 -42.46 27.91
C ASP A 32 -12.53 -43.03 26.72
N SER A 33 -11.28 -42.68 26.35
CA SER A 33 -10.26 -41.71 26.81
C SER A 33 -9.12 -41.61 25.75
N LEU A 34 -8.18 -40.63 25.91
CA LEU A 34 -6.70 -40.65 25.69
C LEU A 34 -6.08 -41.32 24.42
N ASP A 35 -5.08 -40.74 23.72
CA ASP A 35 -3.73 -40.37 24.17
C ASP A 35 -3.12 -39.25 23.27
N SER A 36 -2.45 -38.21 23.77
CA SER A 36 -1.08 -38.15 24.35
C SER A 36 0.07 -38.18 23.33
N ASN A 37 0.62 -37.00 22.99
CA ASN A 37 2.08 -36.76 22.99
C ASN A 37 2.44 -35.27 22.75
N SER A 38 3.35 -34.76 23.59
CA SER A 38 4.10 -33.50 23.41
C SER A 38 5.58 -33.88 23.11
N PRO A 39 6.44 -32.98 22.58
CA PRO A 39 7.29 -32.24 23.53
C PRO A 39 7.75 -30.82 23.12
N LYS A 40 7.73 -29.92 24.11
CA LYS A 40 8.78 -28.97 24.58
C LYS A 40 9.62 -28.05 23.65
N GLU A 41 9.83 -26.84 24.21
CA GLU A 41 11.05 -25.97 24.17
C GLU A 41 11.37 -25.26 22.84
N SER A 42 11.93 -24.03 22.80
CA SER A 42 12.39 -23.08 23.84
C SER A 42 12.56 -21.65 23.28
N GLU A 43 12.60 -20.61 24.14
CA GLU A 43 13.13 -19.27 23.78
C GLU A 43 14.63 -19.33 23.42
N PRO A 44 15.18 -18.30 22.74
CA PRO A 44 16.17 -17.48 23.45
C PRO A 44 16.18 -15.97 23.11
N GLN A 45 17.01 -15.25 23.88
CA GLN A 45 17.19 -13.79 23.89
C GLN A 45 18.06 -13.21 22.75
N THR A 46 18.08 -11.88 22.69
CA THR A 46 18.91 -10.97 21.86
C THR A 46 20.43 -11.23 21.86
N PRO A 47 21.12 -10.73 20.81
CA PRO A 47 22.36 -9.96 21.00
C PRO A 47 22.38 -8.58 20.30
N GLN A 48 23.38 -7.75 20.63
CA GLN A 48 23.50 -6.35 20.21
C GLN A 48 24.38 -6.12 18.96
N THR A 49 24.18 -4.95 18.33
CA THR A 49 25.15 -4.07 17.61
C THR A 49 26.20 -4.64 16.65
N ASP A 50 26.16 -4.15 15.40
CA ASP A 50 27.35 -3.62 14.69
C ASP A 50 26.96 -2.59 13.60
N THR A 51 27.87 -1.68 13.26
CA THR A 51 27.80 -0.62 12.21
C THR A 51 29.26 -0.21 11.91
N PRO A 52 29.68 0.41 10.77
CA PRO A 52 28.98 0.98 9.59
C PRO A 52 29.67 0.50 8.25
N PRO A 53 29.73 1.22 7.08
CA PRO A 53 29.10 2.47 6.61
C PRO A 53 28.50 2.50 5.15
N GLN A 54 27.75 3.58 4.85
CA GLN A 54 27.64 4.38 3.58
C GLN A 54 27.76 3.70 2.19
N ASP A 55 26.93 3.92 1.16
CA ASP A 55 26.10 5.06 0.71
C ASP A 55 25.11 4.60 -0.39
N GLN A 56 23.87 5.12 -0.42
CA GLN A 56 23.22 5.80 -1.57
C GLN A 56 21.71 6.05 -1.36
N GLU A 57 21.18 7.04 -2.08
CA GLU A 57 19.91 7.72 -1.81
C GLU A 57 18.65 6.96 -2.27
N GLY A 58 17.56 7.10 -1.52
CA GLY A 58 16.21 6.65 -1.89
C GLY A 58 15.19 7.05 -0.82
N GLY A 59 14.35 8.05 -1.13
CA GLY A 59 13.54 8.73 -0.11
C GLY A 59 12.43 7.89 0.53
N SER A 60 12.09 8.23 1.79
CA SER A 60 10.95 7.65 2.52
C SER A 60 10.31 8.71 3.43
N GLU A 61 9.21 9.32 2.96
CA GLU A 61 8.34 10.22 3.73
C GLU A 61 7.44 9.46 4.74
N GLY A 62 7.96 8.40 5.36
CA GLY A 62 7.21 7.50 6.25
C GLY A 62 7.46 7.68 7.75
N ALA A 63 8.59 8.29 8.14
CA ALA A 63 9.03 8.31 9.55
C ALA A 63 8.61 9.57 10.33
N GLU A 64 8.40 10.69 9.65
CA GLU A 64 8.18 11.99 10.32
C GLU A 64 6.80 12.09 10.99
N ALA A 65 5.77 11.43 10.40
CA ALA A 65 4.42 11.39 10.96
C ALA A 65 4.32 10.66 12.31
N ALA A 66 5.18 9.66 12.56
CA ALA A 66 5.19 8.92 13.82
C ALA A 66 5.79 9.75 14.98
N LEU A 67 6.84 10.53 14.70
CA LEU A 67 7.43 11.45 15.68
C LEU A 67 6.47 12.60 16.03
N SER A 68 5.75 13.16 15.06
CA SER A 68 4.75 14.20 15.32
C SER A 68 3.57 13.71 16.17
N GLN A 69 3.13 12.45 16.04
CA GLN A 69 2.07 11.90 16.88
C GLN A 69 2.51 11.68 18.33
N CYS A 70 3.76 11.27 18.57
CA CYS A 70 4.29 11.11 19.92
C CYS A 70 4.37 12.46 20.66
N PHE A 71 4.87 13.50 19.98
CA PHE A 71 5.02 14.85 20.56
C PHE A 71 3.67 15.42 21.06
N THR A 72 2.59 15.19 20.33
CA THR A 72 1.24 15.65 20.73
C THR A 72 0.64 14.87 21.90
N ALA A 73 1.04 13.61 22.12
CA ALA A 73 0.57 12.82 23.26
C ALA A 73 1.28 13.23 24.55
N ASP A 74 2.59 13.48 24.49
CA ASP A 74 3.37 13.95 25.65
C ASP A 74 3.01 15.39 26.06
N ASP A 75 2.73 16.29 25.11
CA ASP A 75 2.23 17.64 25.41
C ASP A 75 0.81 17.60 26.01
N LEU A 76 -0.07 16.69 25.56
CA LEU A 76 -1.39 16.51 26.17
C LEU A 76 -1.29 15.95 27.60
N SER A 77 -0.39 14.99 27.85
CA SER A 77 -0.10 14.51 29.21
C SER A 77 0.45 15.64 30.10
N ARG A 78 1.37 16.47 29.59
CA ARG A 78 1.88 17.64 30.33
C ARG A 78 0.78 18.66 30.64
N GLN A 79 -0.12 18.95 29.69
CA GLN A 79 -1.26 19.84 29.94
C GLN A 79 -2.24 19.26 30.98
N LEU A 80 -2.48 17.95 30.97
CA LEU A 80 -3.31 17.29 31.99
C LEU A 80 -2.65 17.31 33.37
N GLU A 81 -1.33 17.09 33.45
CA GLU A 81 -0.54 17.21 34.68
C GLU A 81 -0.59 18.64 35.26
N ASP A 82 -0.50 19.67 34.40
CA ASP A 82 -0.51 21.08 34.82
C ASP A 82 -1.91 21.55 35.27
N ILE A 83 -2.98 21.06 34.60
CA ILE A 83 -4.37 21.24 35.03
C ILE A 83 -4.64 20.55 36.37
N LEU A 84 -4.18 19.30 36.53
CA LEU A 84 -4.30 18.56 37.80
C LEU A 84 -3.50 19.23 38.92
N SER A 85 -2.27 19.67 38.65
CA SER A 85 -1.43 20.42 39.59
C SER A 85 -2.10 21.72 40.05
N THR A 86 -2.74 22.44 39.11
CA THR A 86 -3.49 23.68 39.40
C THR A 86 -4.68 23.42 40.33
N TYR A 87 -5.46 22.36 40.09
CA TYR A 87 -6.59 22.02 40.96
C TYR A 87 -6.15 21.40 42.30
N CYS A 88 -5.14 20.53 42.32
CA CYS A 88 -4.62 19.93 43.54
C CYS A 88 -3.92 20.95 44.47
N ARG A 89 -3.36 22.05 43.94
CA ARG A 89 -2.89 23.18 44.75
C ARG A 89 -4.03 23.95 45.43
N VAL A 90 -5.20 24.05 44.79
CA VAL A 90 -6.37 24.74 45.34
C VAL A 90 -7.07 23.89 46.41
N THR A 91 -7.03 22.56 46.33
CA THR A 91 -7.73 21.67 47.28
C THR A 91 -6.93 21.26 48.52
N ILE A 92 -5.67 21.69 48.68
CA ILE A 92 -4.78 21.27 49.79
C ILE A 92 -4.27 22.46 50.64
N SER A 93 -4.51 23.72 50.23
CA SER A 93 -3.86 24.88 50.87
C SER A 93 -4.70 25.68 51.88
N ASP A 94 -6.00 25.37 52.06
CA ASP A 94 -6.93 26.17 52.88
C ASP A 94 -7.53 25.42 54.10
N ASP A 95 -6.75 24.54 54.76
CA ASP A 95 -6.98 24.24 56.18
C ASP A 95 -5.73 23.70 56.91
N ALA A 96 -4.89 24.60 57.44
CA ALA A 96 -4.19 24.44 58.74
C ALA A 96 -3.13 25.53 59.02
N SER A 97 -3.21 26.11 60.23
CA SER A 97 -2.11 26.75 60.98
C SER A 97 -1.51 28.10 60.51
N ALA A 98 -2.11 29.20 61.01
CA ALA A 98 -1.36 30.42 61.37
C ALA A 98 -2.11 31.25 62.45
N LEU A 99 -2.03 30.85 63.72
CA LEU A 99 -2.21 31.78 64.84
C LEU A 99 -0.84 32.34 65.23
N PRO A 100 -0.75 33.65 65.51
CA PRO A 100 -0.28 33.98 66.86
C PRO A 100 -1.00 35.15 67.53
N ASN A 101 -1.33 34.91 68.80
CA ASN A 101 -1.08 35.80 69.93
C ASN A 101 -1.82 37.17 70.01
N GLY A 102 -2.71 37.28 71.00
CA GLY A 102 -3.28 38.54 71.45
C GLY A 102 -3.58 38.52 72.95
N GLN A 103 -2.68 39.11 73.76
CA GLN A 103 -2.92 39.34 75.19
C GLN A 103 -2.56 40.79 75.56
N SER A 104 -3.54 41.48 76.13
CA SER A 104 -3.51 42.72 76.93
C SER A 104 -2.49 43.83 76.59
N HIS A 105 -2.97 45.06 76.42
CA HIS A 105 -2.88 46.07 77.50
C HIS A 105 -3.79 47.29 77.25
N SER A 106 -4.21 47.92 78.35
CA SER A 106 -4.89 49.23 78.40
C SER A 106 -3.99 50.36 77.87
N PRO A 107 -4.55 51.50 77.42
CA PRO A 107 -4.39 52.69 78.28
C PRO A 107 -5.61 53.61 78.38
N GLU A 108 -5.67 54.37 79.47
CA GLU A 108 -6.53 55.54 79.67
C GLU A 108 -6.01 56.74 78.87
N LEU A 109 -6.90 57.60 78.34
CA LEU A 109 -6.63 59.04 78.29
C LEU A 109 -7.92 59.88 78.20
N ASN A 110 -7.82 61.09 78.75
CA ASN A 110 -8.91 62.00 79.11
C ASN A 110 -8.80 63.32 78.30
N GLY A 111 -9.92 64.01 78.01
CA GLY A 111 -9.93 65.31 77.33
C GLY A 111 -11.19 65.55 76.49
N LEU A 112 -12.21 66.22 77.03
CA LEU A 112 -12.40 67.68 77.03
C LEU A 112 -12.81 68.31 75.68
N THR A 113 -14.08 68.67 75.57
CA THR A 113 -14.52 69.97 75.02
C THR A 113 -15.90 70.34 75.59
N SER A 114 -16.10 71.62 75.84
CA SER A 114 -17.30 72.20 76.50
C SER A 114 -18.51 72.26 75.57
N GLU A 115 -19.71 72.36 76.14
CA GLU A 115 -20.61 73.52 75.94
C GLU A 115 -21.29 73.90 77.27
N ARG A 116 -21.90 75.10 77.35
CA ARG A 116 -22.36 75.79 78.58
C ARG A 116 -23.89 75.97 78.59
N GLU A 117 -24.35 76.65 79.66
CA GLU A 117 -25.66 77.27 79.92
C GLU A 117 -26.59 76.39 80.77
N ASP A 118 -26.69 76.65 82.08
CA ASP A 118 -27.44 77.72 82.78
C ASP A 118 -28.90 77.30 83.08
N ASP A 119 -29.25 77.10 84.36
CA ASP A 119 -30.08 78.10 85.06
C ASP A 119 -30.15 77.89 86.61
N LYS A 120 -30.25 79.02 87.32
CA LYS A 120 -30.71 79.29 88.70
C LYS A 120 -30.74 78.19 89.77
N SER A 121 -30.03 78.48 90.88
CA SER A 121 -30.42 78.08 92.25
C SER A 121 -30.56 79.32 93.13
N GLU A 122 -31.76 79.58 93.68
CA GLU A 122 -31.97 80.55 94.77
C GLU A 122 -32.26 79.81 96.09
N GLU A 123 -31.31 79.87 97.01
CA GLU A 123 -31.48 79.78 98.47
C GLU A 123 -30.41 80.69 99.09
N GLY A 124 -30.58 81.33 100.24
CA GLY A 124 -31.76 81.47 101.10
C GLY A 124 -31.39 82.45 102.23
N LYS A 125 -32.29 83.39 102.57
CA LYS A 125 -31.97 84.48 103.53
C LYS A 125 -32.48 84.15 104.92
N ILE A 126 -31.55 83.90 105.84
CA ILE A 126 -31.80 83.50 107.24
C ILE A 126 -31.73 84.73 108.17
N ASN A 127 -32.39 84.63 109.34
CA ASN A 127 -32.50 85.61 110.46
C ASN A 127 -33.54 86.73 110.24
N GLY A 128 -34.51 87.00 111.12
CA GLY A 128 -34.83 86.40 112.42
C GLY A 128 -34.26 87.18 113.61
N GLY A 129 -35.14 87.66 114.51
CA GLY A 129 -34.74 88.21 115.82
C GLY A 129 -35.33 89.56 116.21
N GLU A 130 -36.65 89.67 116.39
CA GLU A 130 -37.21 90.70 117.28
C GLU A 130 -37.00 90.29 118.75
N ASN A 131 -36.32 91.12 119.55
CA ASN A 131 -36.54 91.26 121.01
C ASN A 131 -35.59 92.31 121.61
N GLY A 132 -36.12 93.30 122.34
CA GLY A 132 -35.24 94.31 122.96
C GLY A 132 -35.88 95.51 123.65
N ALA A 133 -37.11 95.44 124.17
CA ALA A 133 -37.81 96.62 124.72
C ALA A 133 -38.50 96.39 126.07
N GLU A 134 -37.87 95.67 127.01
CA GLU A 134 -38.43 95.50 128.38
C GLU A 134 -37.37 95.55 129.48
N LYS A 135 -36.75 96.73 129.67
CA LYS A 135 -35.81 96.99 130.78
C LYS A 135 -36.04 98.32 131.51
N GLU A 136 -37.25 98.88 131.43
CA GLU A 136 -37.51 100.26 131.89
C GLU A 136 -38.78 100.50 132.74
N GLN A 137 -39.37 99.47 133.37
CA GLN A 137 -40.55 99.68 134.26
C GLN A 137 -40.33 99.36 135.75
N LYS A 138 -39.23 98.69 136.13
CA LYS A 138 -39.05 98.21 137.51
C LYS A 138 -38.71 99.31 138.55
N LYS A 139 -38.19 100.48 138.12
CA LYS A 139 -37.81 101.59 139.02
C LYS A 139 -38.94 102.55 139.41
N THR A 140 -40.08 102.53 138.72
CA THR A 140 -41.14 103.55 138.89
C THR A 140 -42.21 103.15 139.91
N GLN A 141 -42.43 101.84 140.14
CA GLN A 141 -43.51 101.38 141.03
C GLN A 141 -43.23 101.63 142.53
N GLU A 142 -41.99 101.53 143.01
CA GLU A 142 -41.69 101.73 144.44
C GLU A 142 -42.00 103.15 144.91
N LYS A 143 -41.66 104.17 144.11
CA LYS A 143 -41.99 105.58 144.42
C LYS A 143 -43.50 105.85 144.49
N LYS A 144 -44.34 105.07 143.80
CA LYS A 144 -45.82 105.18 143.90
C LYS A 144 -46.36 104.50 145.17
N LYS A 145 -45.84 103.33 145.56
CA LYS A 145 -46.30 102.62 146.78
C LYS A 145 -46.08 103.45 148.05
N VAL A 146 -44.93 104.11 148.19
CA VAL A 146 -44.64 104.98 149.35
C VAL A 146 -45.60 106.18 149.43
N LYS A 147 -45.93 106.82 148.29
CA LYS A 147 -46.91 107.92 148.27
C LYS A 147 -48.37 107.46 148.46
N GLY A 148 -48.71 106.21 148.10
CA GLY A 148 -50.02 105.61 148.38
C GLY A 148 -50.22 105.39 149.88
N LEU A 149 -49.26 104.71 150.52
CA LEU A 149 -49.24 104.46 151.96
C LEU A 149 -49.40 105.74 152.79
N GLY A 150 -48.74 106.84 152.42
CA GLY A 150 -48.90 108.12 153.13
C GLY A 150 -50.33 108.68 153.12
N LYS A 151 -51.08 108.48 152.02
CA LYS A 151 -52.50 108.87 151.94
C LYS A 151 -53.40 107.93 152.75
N GLU A 152 -53.15 106.63 152.69
CA GLU A 152 -53.90 105.63 153.48
C GLU A 152 -53.67 105.81 154.98
N ILE A 153 -52.44 106.10 155.42
CA ILE A 153 -52.11 106.42 156.81
C ILE A 153 -52.86 107.67 157.28
N THR A 154 -52.94 108.71 156.43
CA THR A 154 -53.68 109.94 156.76
C THR A 154 -55.19 109.65 156.89
N LEU A 155 -55.76 108.89 155.96
CA LEU A 155 -57.18 108.49 155.98
C LEU A 155 -57.50 107.59 157.18
N LEU A 156 -56.60 106.66 157.54
CA LEU A 156 -56.69 105.82 158.72
C LEU A 156 -56.68 106.69 159.99
N MET A 157 -55.71 107.60 160.12
CA MET A 157 -55.61 108.53 161.27
C MET A 157 -56.87 109.38 161.43
N GLN A 158 -57.45 109.86 160.33
CA GLN A 158 -58.68 110.65 160.34
C GLN A 158 -59.90 109.81 160.76
N THR A 159 -60.00 108.56 160.28
CA THR A 159 -61.05 107.60 160.68
C THR A 159 -60.92 107.20 162.15
N LEU A 160 -59.69 107.10 162.67
CA LEU A 160 -59.44 106.85 164.09
C LEU A 160 -59.78 108.08 164.95
N ASN A 161 -59.66 109.30 164.45
CA ASN A 161 -60.03 110.51 165.21
C ASN A 161 -61.54 110.74 165.32
N THR A 162 -62.36 110.16 164.46
CA THR A 162 -63.83 110.15 164.61
C THR A 162 -64.36 109.16 165.65
N LEU A 163 -63.49 108.30 166.20
CA LEU A 163 -63.83 107.31 167.21
C LEU A 163 -63.47 107.88 168.59
N SER A 164 -64.45 107.99 169.48
CA SER A 164 -64.32 108.79 170.71
C SER A 164 -63.62 108.04 171.83
N THR A 165 -63.66 106.72 171.82
CA THR A 165 -63.04 105.86 172.85
C THR A 165 -61.78 105.15 172.33
N PRO A 166 -60.80 104.84 173.20
CA PRO A 166 -59.60 104.11 172.78
C PRO A 166 -59.90 102.68 172.30
N GLU A 167 -60.91 102.01 172.87
CA GLU A 167 -61.41 100.71 172.40
C GLU A 167 -61.89 100.75 170.94
N GLU A 168 -62.68 101.76 170.55
CA GLU A 168 -63.15 101.88 169.16
C GLU A 168 -61.99 102.10 168.18
N LYS A 169 -61.01 102.94 168.55
CA LYS A 169 -59.79 103.15 167.74
C LYS A 169 -59.03 101.84 167.54
N LEU A 170 -58.87 101.04 168.59
CA LEU A 170 -58.24 99.72 168.50
C LEU A 170 -59.04 98.78 167.59
N ALA A 171 -60.36 98.71 167.75
CA ALA A 171 -61.24 97.88 166.92
C ALA A 171 -61.18 98.26 165.42
N GLY A 172 -61.16 99.56 165.11
CA GLY A 172 -60.98 100.07 163.75
C GLY A 172 -59.62 99.69 163.14
N LEU A 173 -58.55 99.76 163.94
CA LEU A 173 -57.21 99.34 163.52
C LEU A 173 -57.17 97.82 163.26
N CYS A 174 -57.72 97.01 164.16
CA CYS A 174 -57.85 95.55 164.00
C CYS A 174 -58.65 95.17 162.75
N LYS A 175 -59.76 95.87 162.48
CA LYS A 175 -60.55 95.66 161.25
C LYS A 175 -59.73 95.96 160.00
N LYS A 176 -59.01 97.09 159.97
CA LYS A 176 -58.15 97.43 158.82
C LYS A 176 -57.00 96.46 158.62
N TYR A 177 -56.41 95.94 159.70
CA TYR A 177 -55.37 94.90 159.62
C TYR A 177 -55.93 93.57 159.11
N ALA A 178 -57.16 93.22 159.50
CA ALA A 178 -57.87 92.05 158.99
C ALA A 178 -58.22 92.19 157.49
N GLU A 179 -58.72 93.35 157.05
CA GLU A 179 -58.95 93.67 155.64
C GLU A 179 -57.67 93.53 154.81
N LEU A 180 -56.54 94.08 155.30
CA LEU A 180 -55.24 93.97 154.61
C LEU A 180 -54.71 92.53 154.56
N LEU A 181 -54.94 91.73 155.61
CA LEU A 181 -54.64 90.30 155.61
C LEU A 181 -55.51 89.52 154.62
N GLU A 182 -56.79 89.87 154.50
CA GLU A 182 -57.72 89.28 153.53
C GLU A 182 -57.33 89.65 152.09
N GLU A 183 -56.97 90.90 151.84
CA GLU A 183 -56.47 91.37 150.54
C GLU A 183 -55.13 90.72 150.18
N HIS A 184 -54.20 90.57 151.13
CA HIS A 184 -52.95 89.84 150.91
C HIS A 184 -53.21 88.35 150.63
N ARG A 185 -54.14 87.71 151.36
CA ARG A 185 -54.58 86.33 151.08
C ARG A 185 -55.20 86.20 149.70
N ASN A 186 -56.03 87.15 149.28
CA ASN A 186 -56.69 87.15 147.97
C ASN A 186 -55.70 87.42 146.83
N THR A 187 -54.78 88.36 146.99
CA THR A 187 -53.66 88.60 146.06
C THR A 187 -52.76 87.37 145.96
N GLN A 188 -52.48 86.68 147.08
CA GLN A 188 -51.71 85.45 147.09
C GLN A 188 -52.46 84.28 146.41
N LYS A 189 -53.79 84.17 146.57
CA LYS A 189 -54.63 83.22 145.79
C LYS A 189 -54.54 83.55 144.29
N GLN A 190 -54.70 84.82 143.92
CA GLN A 190 -54.68 85.26 142.52
C GLN A 190 -53.30 85.05 141.87
N MET A 191 -52.21 85.32 142.60
CA MET A 191 -50.84 85.01 142.17
C MET A 191 -50.64 83.51 141.96
N ARG A 192 -51.10 82.64 142.89
CA ARG A 192 -51.07 81.17 142.69
C ARG A 192 -51.87 80.73 141.45
N VAL A 193 -53.02 81.35 141.17
CA VAL A 193 -53.84 81.06 139.98
C VAL A 193 -53.14 81.51 138.70
N LEU A 194 -52.59 82.73 138.68
CA LEU A 194 -51.83 83.25 137.54
C LEU A 194 -50.56 82.43 137.29
N GLN A 195 -49.85 81.99 138.33
CA GLN A 195 -48.67 81.14 138.19
C GLN A 195 -49.02 79.74 137.68
N LYS A 196 -50.15 79.16 138.12
CA LYS A 196 -50.69 77.93 137.51
C LYS A 196 -51.03 78.12 136.03
N LYS A 197 -51.68 79.23 135.67
CA LYS A 197 -52.02 79.56 134.28
C LYS A 197 -50.77 79.79 133.43
N GLN A 198 -49.73 80.44 133.98
CA GLN A 198 -48.44 80.62 133.33
C GLN A 198 -47.76 79.26 133.07
N ASN A 199 -47.70 78.38 134.06
CA ASN A 199 -47.14 77.03 133.89
C ASN A 199 -47.92 76.22 132.84
N GLN A 200 -49.25 76.32 132.84
CA GLN A 200 -50.10 75.67 131.85
C GLN A 200 -49.85 76.20 130.43
N LEU A 201 -49.76 77.52 130.25
CA LEU A 201 -49.44 78.15 128.95
C LEU A 201 -48.01 77.80 128.47
N VAL A 202 -47.04 77.68 129.38
CA VAL A 202 -45.69 77.20 129.03
C VAL A 202 -45.75 75.74 128.54
N GLN A 203 -46.45 74.87 129.26
CA GLN A 203 -46.62 73.46 128.88
C GLN A 203 -47.39 73.29 127.56
N GLU A 204 -48.43 74.09 127.33
CA GLU A 204 -49.19 74.13 126.08
C GLU A 204 -48.32 74.62 124.91
N LYS A 205 -47.55 75.69 125.09
CA LYS A 205 -46.59 76.21 124.10
C LYS A 205 -45.49 75.20 123.78
N ASP A 206 -44.98 74.46 124.78
CA ASP A 206 -43.98 73.42 124.57
C ASP A 206 -44.58 72.16 123.90
N ASN A 207 -45.83 71.79 124.22
CA ASN A 207 -46.57 70.75 123.50
C ASN A 207 -46.79 71.12 122.03
N LEU A 208 -47.31 72.31 121.73
CA LEU A 208 -47.49 72.81 120.37
C LEU A 208 -46.16 72.89 119.60
N ARG A 209 -45.07 73.27 120.26
CA ARG A 209 -43.72 73.24 119.67
C ARG A 209 -43.29 71.81 119.31
N ASN A 210 -43.53 70.84 120.19
CA ASN A 210 -43.22 69.43 119.94
C ASN A 210 -44.08 68.85 118.81
N GLU A 211 -45.37 69.19 118.75
CA GLU A 211 -46.28 68.80 117.66
C GLU A 211 -45.86 69.43 116.33
N HIS A 212 -45.49 70.71 116.32
CA HIS A 212 -44.95 71.37 115.13
C HIS A 212 -43.65 70.71 114.65
N SER A 213 -42.72 70.37 115.55
CA SER A 213 -41.50 69.61 115.20
C SER A 213 -41.80 68.23 114.61
N LYS A 214 -42.78 67.50 115.17
CA LYS A 214 -43.25 66.23 114.60
C LYS A 214 -43.88 66.41 113.21
N ALA A 215 -44.67 67.47 113.02
CA ALA A 215 -45.28 67.79 111.73
C ALA A 215 -44.24 68.14 110.66
N ILE A 216 -43.17 68.87 111.02
CA ILE A 216 -42.05 69.16 110.11
C ILE A 216 -41.34 67.86 109.69
N LEU A 217 -41.06 66.94 110.64
CA LEU A 217 -40.44 65.65 110.33
C LEU A 217 -41.33 64.77 109.44
N ALA A 218 -42.63 64.71 109.73
CA ALA A 218 -43.60 64.00 108.90
C ALA A 218 -43.69 64.60 107.48
N ARG A 219 -43.74 65.93 107.36
CA ARG A 219 -43.69 66.64 106.08
C ARG A 219 -42.41 66.34 105.31
N SER A 220 -41.23 66.41 105.93
CA SER A 220 -39.95 66.12 105.28
C SER A 220 -39.88 64.67 104.78
N LYS A 221 -40.39 63.71 105.57
CA LYS A 221 -40.49 62.30 105.15
C LYS A 221 -41.44 62.11 103.95
N LEU A 222 -42.58 62.80 103.94
CA LEU A 222 -43.52 62.79 102.82
C LEU A 222 -42.94 63.47 101.57
N GLU A 223 -42.25 64.61 101.71
CA GLU A 223 -41.57 65.28 100.60
C GLU A 223 -40.48 64.39 99.99
N SER A 224 -39.70 63.69 100.83
CA SER A 224 -38.70 62.72 100.35
C SER A 224 -39.35 61.55 99.59
N LEU A 225 -40.38 60.94 100.17
CA LEU A 225 -41.12 59.84 99.54
C LEU A 225 -41.79 60.27 98.22
N CYS A 226 -42.34 61.48 98.16
CA CYS A 226 -42.89 62.05 96.93
C CYS A 226 -41.82 62.28 95.87
N ARG A 227 -40.64 62.81 96.23
CA ARG A 227 -39.51 62.96 95.31
C ARG A 227 -39.02 61.61 94.79
N GLU A 228 -38.95 60.60 95.65
CA GLU A 228 -38.53 59.24 95.31
C GLU A 228 -39.54 58.52 94.41
N LEU A 229 -40.83 58.61 94.73
CA LEU A 229 -41.91 58.12 93.87
C LEU A 229 -41.92 58.84 92.50
N GLN A 230 -41.63 60.13 92.45
CA GLN A 230 -41.47 60.89 91.20
C GLN A 230 -40.19 60.53 90.41
N ARG A 231 -39.12 60.08 91.07
CA ARG A 231 -37.96 59.48 90.38
C ARG A 231 -38.34 58.12 89.81
N HIS A 232 -38.88 57.22 90.62
CA HIS A 232 -39.30 55.89 90.18
C HIS A 232 -40.33 55.94 89.03
N ASN A 233 -41.29 56.87 89.05
CA ASN A 233 -42.22 57.07 87.94
C ASN A 233 -41.56 57.63 86.66
N ARG A 234 -40.45 58.38 86.78
CA ARG A 234 -39.66 58.81 85.61
C ARG A 234 -38.85 57.64 85.06
N THR A 235 -38.07 56.98 85.91
CA THR A 235 -37.29 55.79 85.55
C THR A 235 -38.16 54.69 84.93
N LEU A 236 -39.34 54.40 85.48
CA LEU A 236 -40.25 53.39 84.92
C LEU A 236 -40.84 53.79 83.55
N LYS A 237 -41.05 55.10 83.30
CA LYS A 237 -41.44 55.60 81.96
C LYS A 237 -40.27 55.52 80.98
N GLU A 238 -39.07 55.88 81.41
CA GLU A 238 -37.83 55.80 80.63
C GLU A 238 -37.51 54.35 80.26
N GLU A 239 -37.55 53.42 81.21
CA GLU A 239 -37.42 51.98 80.98
C GLU A 239 -38.53 51.39 80.11
N GLY A 240 -39.77 51.87 80.23
CA GLY A 240 -40.88 51.44 79.38
C GLY A 240 -40.67 51.88 77.93
N MET A 241 -40.25 53.12 77.72
CA MET A 241 -39.88 53.65 76.41
C MET A 241 -38.67 52.91 75.83
N GLN A 242 -37.64 52.66 76.64
CA GLN A 242 -36.43 51.98 76.20
C GLN A 242 -36.69 50.49 75.90
N ARG A 243 -37.53 49.80 76.69
CA ARG A 243 -38.00 48.44 76.35
C ARG A 243 -38.76 48.41 75.03
N THR A 244 -39.64 49.38 74.81
CA THR A 244 -40.39 49.48 73.54
C THR A 244 -39.44 49.67 72.35
N ARG A 245 -38.44 50.56 72.47
CA ARG A 245 -37.40 50.75 71.44
C ARG A 245 -36.60 49.48 71.17
N LEU A 246 -36.11 48.81 72.22
CA LEU A 246 -35.32 47.58 72.10
C LEU A 246 -36.13 46.41 71.51
N GLU A 247 -37.42 46.31 71.83
CA GLU A 247 -38.31 45.31 71.21
C GLU A 247 -38.57 45.64 69.73
N GLU A 248 -38.75 46.92 69.39
CA GLU A 248 -38.93 47.37 68.00
C GLU A 248 -37.65 47.19 67.16
N GLU A 249 -36.47 47.45 67.72
CA GLU A 249 -35.17 47.18 67.12
C GLU A 249 -34.98 45.68 66.85
N LYS A 250 -35.24 44.81 67.83
CA LYS A 250 -35.23 43.35 67.62
C LYS A 250 -36.21 42.91 66.54
N ARG A 251 -37.39 43.54 66.47
CA ARG A 251 -38.38 43.25 65.43
C ARG A 251 -37.88 43.64 64.05
N LYS A 252 -37.19 44.79 63.93
CA LYS A 252 -36.53 45.24 62.69
C LYS A 252 -35.36 44.34 62.31
N GLU A 253 -34.53 43.95 63.26
CA GLU A 253 -33.39 43.04 63.07
C GLU A 253 -33.86 41.67 62.55
N VAL A 254 -34.85 41.05 63.20
CA VAL A 254 -35.43 39.77 62.77
C VAL A 254 -36.08 39.89 61.38
N THR A 255 -36.81 40.97 61.11
CA THR A 255 -37.42 41.21 59.78
C THR A 255 -36.34 41.38 58.70
N SER A 256 -35.29 42.14 59.01
CA SER A 256 -34.13 42.34 58.11
C SER A 256 -33.43 41.01 57.83
N HIS A 257 -33.15 40.21 58.87
CA HIS A 257 -32.54 38.89 58.72
C HIS A 257 -33.39 37.97 57.83
N PHE A 258 -34.71 37.89 58.03
CA PHE A 258 -35.58 37.10 57.16
C PHE A 258 -35.58 37.61 55.71
N GLN A 259 -35.56 38.94 55.50
CA GLN A 259 -35.50 39.50 54.15
C GLN A 259 -34.16 39.22 53.46
N VAL A 260 -33.04 39.33 54.18
CA VAL A 260 -31.71 38.96 53.67
C VAL A 260 -31.67 37.47 53.33
N THR A 261 -32.12 36.59 54.23
CA THR A 261 -32.17 35.14 53.96
C THR A 261 -33.03 34.80 52.75
N LEU A 262 -34.18 35.47 52.56
CA LEU A 262 -35.01 35.30 51.37
C LEU A 262 -34.30 35.76 50.09
N ASN A 263 -33.63 36.91 50.13
CA ASN A 263 -32.86 37.42 49.00
C ASN A 263 -31.69 36.48 48.65
N ASP A 264 -31.00 35.92 49.65
CA ASP A 264 -29.89 34.98 49.45
C ASP A 264 -30.39 33.65 48.84
N ILE A 265 -31.52 33.13 49.30
CA ILE A 265 -32.17 31.94 48.71
C ILE A 265 -32.58 32.22 47.25
N GLN A 266 -33.15 33.39 46.98
CA GLN A 266 -33.53 33.78 45.63
C GLN A 266 -32.30 33.91 44.71
N ALA A 267 -31.23 34.57 45.18
CA ALA A 267 -29.97 34.70 44.45
C ALA A 267 -29.31 33.33 44.18
N GLN A 268 -29.35 32.39 45.14
CA GLN A 268 -28.89 31.01 44.91
C GLN A 268 -29.74 30.28 43.86
N MET A 269 -31.07 30.46 43.87
CA MET A 269 -31.96 29.85 42.89
C MET A 269 -31.74 30.43 41.49
N GLU A 270 -31.54 31.74 41.37
CA GLU A 270 -31.19 32.43 40.12
C GLU A 270 -29.82 31.94 39.60
N GLN A 271 -28.79 31.94 40.44
CA GLN A 271 -27.46 31.45 40.09
C GLN A 271 -27.45 29.94 39.72
N HIS A 272 -28.30 29.13 40.34
CA HIS A 272 -28.48 27.73 39.96
C HIS A 272 -29.16 27.61 38.58
N ASN A 273 -30.19 28.42 38.31
CA ASN A 273 -30.85 28.45 37.01
C ASN A 273 -29.91 28.92 35.89
N GLU A 274 -29.07 29.92 36.15
CA GLU A 274 -28.02 30.38 35.22
C GLU A 274 -26.99 29.29 34.93
N ARG A 275 -26.43 28.63 35.96
CA ARG A 275 -25.53 27.47 35.75
C ARG A 275 -26.20 26.35 34.97
N ASN A 276 -27.47 26.04 35.27
CA ASN A 276 -28.21 24.99 34.56
C ASN A 276 -28.51 25.38 33.10
N ALA A 277 -28.70 26.68 32.81
CA ALA A 277 -28.82 27.19 31.46
C ALA A 277 -27.48 27.11 30.69
N SER A 278 -26.36 27.49 31.31
CA SER A 278 -25.01 27.35 30.73
C SER A 278 -24.71 25.90 30.37
N LEU A 279 -24.94 24.97 31.31
CA LEU A 279 -24.76 23.53 31.06
C LEU A 279 -25.64 23.00 29.92
N ARG A 280 -26.87 23.52 29.75
CA ARG A 280 -27.72 23.16 28.60
C ARG A 280 -27.19 23.73 27.28
N GLN A 281 -26.66 24.95 27.28
CA GLN A 281 -26.01 25.53 26.11
C GLN A 281 -24.74 24.75 25.73
N GLU A 282 -23.85 24.49 26.69
CA GLU A 282 -22.61 23.73 26.49
C GLU A 282 -22.88 22.33 25.94
N ASN A 283 -23.87 21.61 26.47
CA ASN A 283 -24.31 20.33 25.91
C ASN A 283 -24.83 20.44 24.47
N THR A 284 -25.52 21.52 24.13
CA THR A 284 -26.00 21.79 22.76
C THR A 284 -24.83 22.06 21.82
N GLU A 285 -23.86 22.88 22.24
CA GLU A 285 -22.64 23.14 21.48
C GLU A 285 -21.77 21.89 21.29
N LEU A 286 -21.67 21.02 22.30
CA LEU A 286 -20.98 19.73 22.21
C LEU A 286 -21.69 18.78 21.22
N ALA A 287 -23.02 18.71 21.26
CA ALA A 287 -23.80 17.95 20.29
C ALA A 287 -23.61 18.47 18.86
N GLU A 288 -23.55 19.80 18.66
CA GLU A 288 -23.23 20.39 17.37
C GLU A 288 -21.79 20.08 16.90
N LYS A 289 -20.80 20.13 17.81
CA LYS A 289 -19.40 19.79 17.50
C LYS A 289 -19.29 18.32 17.07
N LEU A 290 -19.94 17.41 17.79
CA LEU A 290 -20.03 15.99 17.43
C LEU A 290 -20.73 15.76 16.08
N LYS A 291 -21.84 16.47 15.82
CA LYS A 291 -22.54 16.42 14.53
C LYS A 291 -21.66 16.89 13.37
N LYS A 292 -20.96 18.03 13.52
CA LYS A 292 -20.02 18.55 12.53
C LYS A 292 -18.87 17.58 12.26
N LEU A 293 -18.34 16.94 13.31
CA LEU A 293 -17.30 15.92 13.19
C LEU A 293 -17.80 14.69 12.41
N TYR A 294 -19.00 14.18 12.75
CA TYR A 294 -19.63 13.07 12.03
C TYR A 294 -19.87 13.40 10.54
N GLU A 295 -20.37 14.59 10.22
CA GLU A 295 -20.57 15.06 8.85
C GLU A 295 -19.25 15.16 8.08
N GLN A 296 -18.15 15.60 8.72
CA GLN A 296 -16.81 15.60 8.13
C GLN A 296 -16.28 14.17 7.87
N TYR A 297 -16.45 13.25 8.82
CA TYR A 297 -16.05 11.84 8.62
C TYR A 297 -16.82 11.20 7.46
N LYS A 298 -18.14 11.40 7.40
CA LYS A 298 -18.97 10.91 6.29
C LYS A 298 -18.52 11.47 4.94
N LEU A 299 -18.23 12.78 4.86
CA LEU A 299 -17.73 13.39 3.63
C LEU A 299 -16.34 12.85 3.23
N ARG A 300 -15.47 12.56 4.20
CA ARG A 300 -14.16 11.95 3.98
C ARG A 300 -14.30 10.51 3.49
N GLU A 301 -15.20 9.73 4.07
CA GLU A 301 -15.55 8.37 3.63
C GLU A 301 -16.07 8.37 2.19
N GLU A 302 -17.05 9.22 1.87
CA GLU A 302 -17.55 9.41 0.50
C GLU A 302 -16.46 9.85 -0.50
N HIS A 303 -15.42 10.58 -0.05
CA HIS A 303 -14.28 10.92 -0.88
C HIS A 303 -13.35 9.70 -1.11
N ILE A 304 -13.02 8.96 -0.05
CA ILE A 304 -12.21 7.73 -0.14
C ILE A 304 -12.87 6.74 -1.11
N ASP A 305 -14.17 6.55 -0.99
CA ASP A 305 -14.99 5.70 -1.87
C ASP A 305 -14.85 6.07 -3.36
N LYS A 306 -14.84 7.37 -3.67
CA LYS A 306 -14.62 7.89 -5.04
C LYS A 306 -13.20 7.65 -5.53
N VAL A 307 -12.19 7.75 -4.64
CA VAL A 307 -10.79 7.48 -4.97
C VAL A 307 -10.56 5.99 -5.23
N VAL A 308 -11.13 5.11 -4.40
CA VAL A 308 -11.08 3.65 -4.60
C VAL A 308 -11.70 3.29 -5.96
N LYS A 309 -12.93 3.74 -6.23
CA LYS A 309 -13.61 3.52 -7.53
C LYS A 309 -12.79 4.04 -8.72
N HIS A 310 -12.14 5.20 -8.59
CA HIS A 310 -11.24 5.71 -9.63
C HIS A 310 -10.01 4.81 -9.81
N LYS A 311 -9.42 4.29 -8.73
CA LYS A 311 -8.27 3.38 -8.78
C LYS A 311 -8.64 2.02 -9.38
N ASP A 312 -9.80 1.47 -9.05
CA ASP A 312 -10.30 0.22 -9.64
C ASP A 312 -10.52 0.36 -11.16
N LEU A 313 -11.13 1.46 -11.61
CA LEU A 313 -11.30 1.75 -13.04
C LEU A 313 -9.96 1.99 -13.74
N GLN A 314 -8.99 2.63 -13.07
CA GLN A 314 -7.63 2.81 -13.59
C GLN A 314 -6.91 1.47 -13.73
N GLN A 315 -7.06 0.56 -12.77
CA GLN A 315 -6.49 -0.79 -12.80
C GLN A 315 -7.11 -1.63 -13.93
N GLN A 316 -8.44 -1.67 -14.03
CA GLN A 316 -9.16 -2.36 -15.11
C GLN A 316 -8.73 -1.87 -16.52
N LEU A 317 -8.47 -0.57 -16.68
CA LEU A 317 -7.96 -0.02 -17.94
C LEU A 317 -6.53 -0.49 -18.26
N VAL A 318 -5.68 -0.65 -17.24
CA VAL A 318 -4.31 -1.19 -17.42
C VAL A 318 -4.37 -2.67 -17.75
N ASP A 319 -5.18 -3.45 -17.02
CA ASP A 319 -5.35 -4.89 -17.24
C ASP A 319 -5.94 -5.19 -18.64
N ALA A 320 -6.92 -4.40 -19.09
CA ALA A 320 -7.47 -4.51 -20.43
C ALA A 320 -6.43 -4.21 -21.52
N LYS A 321 -5.57 -3.19 -21.33
CA LYS A 321 -4.46 -2.89 -22.25
C LYS A 321 -3.40 -3.98 -22.25
N LEU A 322 -3.09 -4.57 -21.09
CA LEU A 322 -2.17 -5.68 -20.97
C LEU A 322 -2.71 -6.92 -21.71
N HIS A 323 -3.98 -7.27 -21.50
CA HIS A 323 -4.65 -8.35 -22.24
C HIS A 323 -4.62 -8.11 -23.75
N GLN A 324 -4.97 -6.91 -24.22
CA GLN A 324 -4.93 -6.56 -25.64
C GLN A 324 -3.51 -6.72 -26.23
N ALA A 325 -2.47 -6.29 -25.50
CA ALA A 325 -1.09 -6.44 -25.95
C ALA A 325 -0.64 -7.92 -26.00
N GLN A 326 -1.06 -8.73 -25.02
CA GLN A 326 -0.80 -10.17 -24.99
C GLN A 326 -1.52 -10.91 -26.14
N GLU A 327 -2.76 -10.55 -26.46
CA GLU A 327 -3.51 -11.12 -27.59
C GLU A 327 -2.87 -10.77 -28.93
N LEU A 328 -2.44 -9.52 -29.13
CA LEU A 328 -1.74 -9.09 -30.35
C LEU A 328 -0.38 -9.79 -30.52
N LEU A 329 0.38 -9.96 -29.42
CA LEU A 329 1.63 -10.73 -29.44
C LEU A 329 1.35 -12.18 -29.85
N LYS A 330 0.39 -12.84 -29.18
CA LYS A 330 0.01 -14.22 -29.48
C LYS A 330 -0.49 -14.39 -30.92
N GLU A 331 -1.30 -13.48 -31.43
CA GLU A 331 -1.74 -13.51 -32.84
C GLU A 331 -0.54 -13.36 -33.81
N SER A 332 0.45 -12.55 -33.45
CA SER A 332 1.70 -12.41 -34.21
C SER A 332 2.55 -13.68 -34.18
N GLU A 333 2.71 -14.31 -33.01
CA GLU A 333 3.43 -15.58 -32.84
C GLU A 333 2.75 -16.70 -33.62
N GLU A 334 1.42 -16.86 -33.49
CA GLU A 334 0.67 -17.86 -34.25
C GLU A 334 0.69 -17.57 -35.77
N ARG A 335 0.77 -16.31 -36.22
CA ARG A 335 0.98 -15.99 -37.65
C ARG A 335 2.37 -16.41 -38.11
N HIS A 336 3.40 -16.08 -37.34
CA HIS A 336 4.78 -16.46 -37.63
C HIS A 336 4.96 -17.98 -37.69
N ASP A 337 4.37 -18.73 -36.75
CA ASP A 337 4.44 -20.19 -36.75
C ASP A 337 3.72 -20.81 -37.95
N ARG A 338 2.57 -20.28 -38.36
CA ARG A 338 1.87 -20.72 -39.59
C ARG A 338 2.71 -20.46 -40.84
N GLU A 339 3.38 -19.30 -40.94
CA GLU A 339 4.25 -18.96 -42.06
C GLU A 339 5.50 -19.83 -42.09
N LYS A 340 6.17 -20.00 -40.94
CA LYS A 340 7.33 -20.89 -40.75
C LYS A 340 7.01 -22.33 -41.17
N ASP A 341 5.88 -22.87 -40.71
CA ASP A 341 5.43 -24.22 -41.05
C ASP A 341 5.06 -24.37 -42.54
N PHE A 342 4.52 -23.31 -43.15
CA PHE A 342 4.24 -23.28 -44.59
C PHE A 342 5.53 -23.29 -45.41
N LEU A 343 6.47 -22.38 -45.12
CA LEU A 343 7.76 -22.30 -45.80
C LEU A 343 8.60 -23.56 -45.61
N LEU A 344 8.54 -24.20 -44.44
CA LEU A 344 9.22 -25.47 -44.19
C LEU A 344 8.64 -26.61 -45.06
N LYS A 345 7.31 -26.67 -45.22
CA LYS A 345 6.66 -27.66 -46.12
C LYS A 345 7.04 -27.43 -47.57
N GLU A 346 6.95 -26.19 -48.05
CA GLU A 346 7.32 -25.80 -49.42
C GLU A 346 8.79 -26.14 -49.72
N ALA A 347 9.71 -25.86 -48.78
CA ALA A 347 11.12 -26.19 -48.92
C ALA A 347 11.36 -27.71 -49.02
N VAL A 348 10.67 -28.52 -48.19
CA VAL A 348 10.76 -29.99 -48.24
C VAL A 348 10.17 -30.56 -49.53
N GLU A 349 9.06 -30.02 -50.03
CA GLU A 349 8.45 -30.45 -51.28
C GLU A 349 9.31 -30.08 -52.51
N SER A 350 9.86 -28.87 -52.53
CA SER A 350 10.82 -28.41 -53.54
C SER A 350 12.11 -29.24 -53.54
N GLN A 351 12.65 -29.58 -52.35
CA GLN A 351 13.79 -30.49 -52.22
C GLN A 351 13.47 -31.87 -52.81
N ARG A 352 12.31 -32.45 -52.45
CA ARG A 352 11.85 -33.75 -52.96
C ARG A 352 11.71 -33.75 -54.48
N MET A 353 11.19 -32.67 -55.06
CA MET A 353 11.10 -32.52 -56.52
C MET A 353 12.50 -32.46 -57.16
N CYS A 354 13.44 -31.71 -56.57
CA CYS A 354 14.82 -31.65 -57.04
C CYS A 354 15.54 -33.01 -56.96
N GLU A 355 15.29 -33.80 -55.91
CA GLU A 355 15.83 -35.16 -55.76
C GLU A 355 15.26 -36.11 -56.82
N LEU A 356 13.96 -36.04 -57.11
CA LEU A 356 13.33 -36.81 -58.18
C LEU A 356 13.90 -36.44 -59.56
N MET A 357 14.05 -35.15 -59.85
CA MET A 357 14.67 -34.69 -61.10
C MET A 357 16.12 -35.16 -61.25
N LYS A 358 16.92 -35.15 -60.17
CA LYS A 358 18.28 -35.71 -60.16
C LYS A 358 18.30 -37.21 -60.44
N GLN A 359 17.35 -37.98 -59.87
CA GLN A 359 17.22 -39.41 -60.17
C GLN A 359 16.88 -39.65 -61.65
N GLN A 360 15.97 -38.86 -62.22
CA GLN A 360 15.62 -38.92 -63.64
C GLN A 360 16.81 -38.54 -64.55
N GLU A 361 17.58 -37.51 -64.18
CA GLU A 361 18.80 -37.11 -64.89
C GLU A 361 19.85 -38.25 -64.91
N VAL A 362 20.08 -38.89 -63.76
CA VAL A 362 20.99 -40.05 -63.65
C VAL A 362 20.50 -41.21 -64.51
N HIS A 363 19.20 -41.53 -64.49
CA HIS A 363 18.63 -42.58 -65.33
C HIS A 363 18.79 -42.29 -66.84
N LEU A 364 18.53 -41.05 -67.27
CA LEU A 364 18.74 -40.63 -68.66
C LEU A 364 20.22 -40.67 -69.06
N LYS A 365 21.14 -40.29 -68.17
CA LYS A 365 22.59 -40.43 -68.39
C LYS A 365 23.02 -41.89 -68.53
N GLN A 366 22.48 -42.80 -67.71
CA GLN A 366 22.71 -44.24 -67.84
C GLN A 366 22.18 -44.77 -69.19
N GLN A 367 20.98 -44.35 -69.60
CA GLN A 367 20.41 -44.73 -70.89
C GLN A 367 21.23 -44.22 -72.08
N LEU A 368 21.72 -42.98 -72.03
CA LEU A 368 22.64 -42.42 -73.01
C LEU A 368 23.96 -43.21 -73.05
N SER A 369 24.55 -43.53 -71.90
CA SER A 369 25.77 -44.35 -71.82
C SER A 369 25.59 -45.72 -72.47
N LEU A 370 24.47 -46.39 -72.20
CA LEU A 370 24.13 -47.69 -72.80
C LEU A 370 23.94 -47.60 -74.32
N TYR A 371 23.29 -46.55 -74.82
CA TYR A 371 23.17 -46.35 -76.27
C TYR A 371 24.50 -45.98 -76.94
N THR A 372 25.38 -45.24 -76.26
CA THR A 372 26.75 -44.97 -76.73
C THR A 372 27.56 -46.27 -76.82
N GLU A 373 27.56 -47.10 -75.77
CA GLU A 373 28.22 -48.41 -75.77
C GLU A 373 27.69 -49.31 -76.90
N LYS A 374 26.37 -49.36 -77.10
CA LYS A 374 25.75 -50.09 -78.22
C LYS A 374 26.16 -49.53 -79.58
N PHE A 375 26.29 -48.21 -79.73
CA PHE A 375 26.78 -47.60 -80.96
C PHE A 375 28.26 -47.90 -81.22
N GLU A 376 29.10 -47.95 -80.17
CA GLU A 376 30.50 -48.36 -80.25
C GLU A 376 30.63 -49.85 -80.61
N GLU A 377 29.77 -50.73 -80.08
CA GLU A 377 29.65 -52.13 -80.51
C GLU A 377 29.29 -52.24 -82.00
N PHE A 378 28.30 -51.46 -82.46
CA PHE A 378 27.91 -51.42 -83.87
C PHE A 378 29.04 -50.88 -84.77
N GLN A 379 29.72 -49.79 -84.39
CA GLN A 379 30.87 -49.24 -85.12
C GLN A 379 32.04 -50.24 -85.17
N THR A 380 32.32 -50.92 -84.07
CA THR A 380 33.34 -51.97 -84.00
C THR A 380 32.98 -53.14 -84.92
N THR A 381 31.72 -53.56 -84.93
CA THR A 381 31.22 -54.64 -85.80
C THR A 381 31.22 -54.24 -87.27
N LEU A 382 30.82 -53.01 -87.59
CA LEU A 382 30.85 -52.45 -88.93
C LEU A 382 32.29 -52.32 -89.46
N SER A 383 33.22 -51.87 -88.60
CA SER A 383 34.65 -51.77 -88.94
C SER A 383 35.24 -53.15 -89.25
N LYS A 384 34.99 -54.15 -88.39
CA LYS A 384 35.36 -55.56 -88.64
C LYS A 384 34.75 -56.10 -89.93
N SER A 385 33.47 -55.80 -90.19
CA SER A 385 32.81 -56.21 -91.44
C SER A 385 33.44 -55.56 -92.67
N ASN A 386 33.83 -54.28 -92.58
CA ASN A 386 34.46 -53.54 -93.66
C ASN A 386 35.90 -54.02 -93.93
N GLU A 387 36.62 -54.43 -92.89
CA GLU A 387 37.89 -55.13 -92.99
C GLU A 387 37.72 -56.47 -93.72
N VAL A 388 36.72 -57.29 -93.35
CA VAL A 388 36.39 -58.56 -94.04
C VAL A 388 35.99 -58.33 -95.50
N PHE A 389 35.21 -57.30 -95.82
CA PHE A 389 34.92 -56.93 -97.22
C PHE A 389 36.19 -56.53 -97.97
N THR A 390 37.12 -55.83 -97.31
CA THR A 390 38.39 -55.41 -97.90
C THR A 390 39.32 -56.60 -98.17
N THR A 391 39.46 -57.54 -97.22
CA THR A 391 40.25 -58.77 -97.43
C THR A 391 39.62 -59.65 -98.51
N PHE A 392 38.31 -59.86 -98.49
CA PHE A 392 37.61 -60.63 -99.51
C PHE A 392 37.74 -60.01 -100.92
N LYS A 393 37.68 -58.67 -101.03
CA LYS A 393 37.97 -57.98 -102.29
C LYS A 393 39.41 -58.21 -102.76
N GLN A 394 40.41 -58.11 -101.87
CA GLN A 394 41.81 -58.40 -102.20
C GLN A 394 42.01 -59.87 -102.63
N GLU A 395 41.32 -60.81 -102.00
CA GLU A 395 41.34 -62.22 -102.39
C GLU A 395 40.67 -62.46 -103.73
N MET A 396 39.51 -61.83 -103.99
CA MET A 396 38.84 -61.87 -105.29
C MET A 396 39.71 -61.26 -106.40
N GLU A 397 40.44 -60.18 -106.13
CA GLU A 397 41.42 -59.62 -107.07
C GLU A 397 42.61 -60.55 -107.30
N LYS A 398 43.16 -61.17 -106.26
CA LYS A 398 44.23 -62.20 -106.38
C LYS A 398 43.74 -63.40 -107.19
N MET A 399 42.51 -63.87 -106.95
CA MET A 399 41.87 -64.95 -107.68
C MET A 399 41.63 -64.57 -109.14
N THR A 400 41.14 -63.37 -109.42
CA THR A 400 40.96 -62.84 -110.78
C THR A 400 42.29 -62.72 -111.53
N LYS A 401 43.37 -62.28 -110.86
CA LYS A 401 44.73 -62.27 -111.42
C LYS A 401 45.22 -63.69 -111.72
N LYS A 402 44.92 -64.67 -110.86
CA LYS A 402 45.24 -66.10 -111.06
C LYS A 402 44.46 -66.70 -112.23
N ILE A 403 43.15 -66.41 -112.35
CA ILE A 403 42.32 -66.79 -113.50
C ILE A 403 42.91 -66.23 -114.80
N LYS A 404 43.18 -64.91 -114.86
CA LYS A 404 43.80 -64.27 -116.05
C LYS A 404 45.17 -64.86 -116.40
N LYS A 405 45.95 -65.32 -115.42
CA LYS A 405 47.22 -66.04 -115.67
C LYS A 405 46.96 -67.41 -116.28
N LEU A 406 46.04 -68.20 -115.71
CA LEU A 406 45.65 -69.52 -116.23
C LEU A 406 45.01 -69.42 -117.63
N GLU A 407 44.24 -68.37 -117.91
CA GLU A 407 43.68 -68.10 -119.24
C GLU A 407 44.79 -67.83 -120.28
N LYS A 408 45.81 -67.02 -119.92
CA LYS A 408 46.99 -66.80 -120.78
C LYS A 408 47.79 -68.07 -121.01
N GLU A 409 48.01 -68.86 -119.96
CA GLU A 409 48.68 -70.17 -120.07
C GLU A 409 47.87 -71.12 -120.96
N THR A 410 46.54 -71.18 -120.79
CA THR A 410 45.63 -71.98 -121.63
C THR A 410 45.65 -71.53 -123.09
N ALA A 411 45.66 -70.21 -123.35
CA ALA A 411 45.77 -69.67 -124.71
C ALA A 411 47.13 -69.96 -125.34
N MET A 412 48.22 -69.90 -124.56
CA MET A 412 49.57 -70.29 -125.00
C MET A 412 49.64 -71.78 -125.35
N TYR A 413 49.07 -72.66 -124.50
CA TYR A 413 49.00 -74.10 -124.80
C TYR A 413 48.15 -74.40 -126.03
N ARG A 414 47.00 -73.73 -126.21
CA ARG A 414 46.20 -73.81 -127.44
C ARG A 414 46.99 -73.38 -128.68
N SER A 415 47.62 -72.21 -128.65
CA SER A 415 48.42 -71.71 -129.78
C SER A 415 49.62 -72.62 -130.12
N ARG A 416 50.29 -73.19 -129.10
CA ARG A 416 51.33 -74.21 -129.31
C ARG A 416 50.78 -75.49 -129.95
N TRP A 417 49.62 -75.96 -129.49
CA TRP A 417 48.95 -77.13 -130.06
C TRP A 417 48.50 -76.88 -131.50
N GLU A 418 47.86 -75.73 -131.78
CA GLU A 418 47.46 -75.29 -133.13
C GLU A 418 48.67 -75.21 -134.07
N SER A 419 49.78 -74.61 -133.61
CA SER A 419 51.02 -74.50 -134.39
C SER A 419 51.64 -75.87 -134.68
N SER A 420 51.72 -76.76 -133.67
CA SER A 420 52.20 -78.12 -133.86
C SER A 420 51.31 -78.93 -134.80
N ASN A 421 49.99 -78.73 -134.74
CA ASN A 421 49.01 -79.40 -135.61
C ASN A 421 49.06 -78.85 -137.04
N LYS A 422 49.33 -77.55 -137.21
CA LYS A 422 49.59 -76.91 -138.52
C LYS A 422 50.88 -77.44 -139.16
N ALA A 423 51.97 -77.53 -138.39
CA ALA A 423 53.22 -78.13 -138.88
C ALA A 423 53.03 -79.62 -139.26
N LEU A 424 52.19 -80.35 -138.51
CA LEU A 424 51.82 -81.74 -138.85
C LEU A 424 51.05 -81.82 -140.19
N LEU A 425 50.14 -80.88 -140.44
CA LEU A 425 49.41 -80.76 -141.70
C LEU A 425 50.33 -80.37 -142.86
N GLU A 426 51.22 -79.39 -142.68
CA GLU A 426 52.22 -78.99 -143.69
C GLU A 426 53.14 -80.17 -144.06
N MET A 427 53.63 -80.94 -143.08
CA MET A 427 54.38 -82.18 -143.33
C MET A 427 53.56 -83.25 -144.08
N ALA A 428 52.25 -83.35 -143.83
CA ALA A 428 51.36 -84.26 -144.55
C ALA A 428 51.12 -83.81 -146.00
N GLU A 429 51.02 -82.50 -146.26
CA GLU A 429 50.92 -81.92 -147.59
C GLU A 429 52.23 -82.07 -148.39
N GLU A 430 53.39 -81.79 -147.78
CA GLU A 430 54.71 -82.04 -148.38
C GLU A 430 54.89 -83.50 -148.77
N LYS A 431 54.47 -84.43 -147.90
CA LYS A 431 54.47 -85.87 -148.22
C LYS A 431 53.56 -86.17 -149.42
N ALA A 432 52.34 -85.64 -149.43
CA ALA A 432 51.40 -85.87 -150.53
C ALA A 432 51.91 -85.30 -151.88
N VAL A 433 52.66 -84.19 -151.87
CA VAL A 433 53.35 -83.67 -153.07
C VAL A 433 54.48 -84.60 -153.49
N ARG A 434 55.34 -85.04 -152.56
CA ARG A 434 56.43 -86.00 -152.82
C ARG A 434 55.93 -87.32 -153.41
N ASP A 435 54.80 -87.82 -152.95
CA ASP A 435 54.17 -89.04 -153.48
C ASP A 435 53.67 -88.82 -154.94
N ARG A 436 53.03 -87.68 -155.24
CA ARG A 436 52.62 -87.34 -156.63
C ARG A 436 53.81 -87.18 -157.59
N ASP A 437 54.89 -86.55 -157.14
CA ASP A 437 56.11 -86.40 -157.95
C ASP A 437 56.79 -87.75 -158.22
N PHE A 438 56.76 -88.65 -157.23
CA PHE A 438 57.23 -90.02 -157.38
C PHE A 438 56.41 -90.79 -158.42
N ASP A 439 55.08 -90.72 -158.37
CA ASP A 439 54.18 -91.33 -159.36
C ASP A 439 54.41 -90.73 -160.76
N ALA A 440 54.61 -89.42 -160.87
CA ALA A 440 54.89 -88.74 -162.14
C ALA A 440 56.24 -89.16 -162.75
N LEU A 441 57.27 -89.36 -161.91
CA LEU A 441 58.56 -89.92 -162.32
C LEU A 441 58.44 -91.39 -162.72
N GLN A 442 57.70 -92.20 -161.94
CA GLN A 442 57.44 -93.61 -162.26
C GLN A 442 56.70 -93.74 -163.61
N GLY A 443 55.72 -92.88 -163.87
CA GLY A 443 55.01 -92.80 -165.15
C GLY A 443 55.87 -92.29 -166.33
N LYS A 444 56.96 -91.55 -166.08
CA LYS A 444 57.99 -91.26 -167.10
C LYS A 444 58.87 -92.47 -167.37
N VAL A 445 59.31 -93.18 -166.32
CA VAL A 445 60.11 -94.42 -166.44
C VAL A 445 59.36 -95.49 -167.23
N GLN A 446 58.08 -95.74 -166.92
CA GLN A 446 57.26 -96.72 -167.67
C GLN A 446 57.12 -96.36 -169.16
N ARG A 447 57.01 -95.06 -169.51
CA ARG A 447 56.98 -94.60 -170.91
C ARG A 447 58.33 -94.82 -171.60
N LEU A 448 59.44 -94.50 -170.93
CA LEU A 448 60.79 -94.76 -171.44
C LEU A 448 61.07 -96.27 -171.61
N GLU A 449 60.55 -97.12 -170.72
CA GLU A 449 60.63 -98.57 -170.89
C GLU A 449 59.83 -99.07 -172.10
N LYS A 450 58.59 -98.60 -172.28
CA LYS A 450 57.76 -98.94 -173.46
C LYS A 450 58.48 -98.52 -174.75
N LEU A 451 59.05 -97.32 -174.78
CA LEU A 451 59.83 -96.81 -175.93
C LEU A 451 61.10 -97.65 -176.16
N ARG A 452 61.84 -98.00 -175.10
CA ARG A 452 63.03 -98.87 -175.17
C ARG A 452 62.70 -100.28 -175.67
N ARG A 453 61.51 -100.82 -175.36
CA ARG A 453 61.04 -102.10 -175.89
C ARG A 453 60.66 -101.97 -177.37
N ALA A 454 59.90 -100.95 -177.76
CA ALA A 454 59.53 -100.69 -179.16
C ALA A 454 60.76 -100.54 -180.07
N LEU A 455 61.69 -99.64 -179.72
CA LEU A 455 62.94 -99.43 -180.48
C LEU A 455 63.82 -100.70 -180.54
N LYS A 456 63.73 -101.59 -179.55
CA LYS A 456 64.47 -102.87 -179.56
C LYS A 456 63.78 -103.95 -180.40
N VAL A 457 62.46 -103.85 -180.63
CA VAL A 457 61.74 -104.69 -181.61
C VAL A 457 62.10 -104.26 -183.02
N GLU A 458 61.99 -102.98 -183.37
CA GLU A 458 62.40 -102.46 -184.70
C GLU A 458 63.86 -102.78 -185.02
N ARG A 459 64.77 -102.57 -184.06
CA ARG A 459 66.20 -102.92 -184.23
C ARG A 459 66.40 -104.42 -184.50
N ASN A 460 65.56 -105.29 -183.95
CA ASN A 460 65.65 -106.74 -184.18
C ASN A 460 65.04 -107.16 -185.53
N GLU A 461 64.02 -106.47 -186.01
CA GLU A 461 63.46 -106.69 -187.35
C GLU A 461 64.40 -106.20 -188.46
N LEU A 462 65.06 -105.04 -188.28
CA LEU A 462 66.12 -104.61 -189.19
C LEU A 462 67.31 -105.59 -189.20
N ASN A 463 67.77 -106.06 -188.04
CA ASN A 463 68.87 -107.04 -187.98
C ASN A 463 68.55 -108.34 -188.73
N LYS A 464 67.29 -108.79 -188.72
CA LYS A 464 66.84 -109.97 -189.50
C LYS A 464 66.83 -109.75 -191.01
N LYS A 465 66.74 -108.50 -191.50
CA LYS A 465 66.85 -108.17 -192.93
C LYS A 465 68.30 -107.96 -193.39
N VAL A 466 69.19 -107.52 -192.48
CA VAL A 466 70.61 -107.32 -192.79
C VAL A 466 71.40 -108.64 -192.78
N GLN A 467 70.97 -109.66 -192.03
CA GLN A 467 71.69 -110.94 -191.90
C GLN A 467 71.70 -111.87 -193.13
N ASN A 468 71.12 -111.48 -194.28
CA ASN A 468 71.09 -112.28 -195.52
C ASN A 468 72.07 -111.80 -196.62
N LEU A 469 72.84 -110.72 -196.41
CA LEU A 469 73.78 -110.18 -197.42
C LEU A 469 75.11 -109.74 -196.79
N SER A 470 76.00 -110.72 -196.56
CA SER A 470 77.30 -110.58 -195.86
C SER A 470 77.18 -110.14 -194.39
N GLY A 471 78.10 -110.47 -193.48
CA GLY A 471 79.38 -111.19 -193.60
C GLY A 471 80.35 -110.61 -192.57
N GLN A 472 81.23 -111.47 -192.01
CA GLN A 472 82.26 -111.12 -191.01
C GLN A 472 81.69 -110.80 -189.60
N HIS A 473 82.05 -111.62 -188.59
CA HIS A 473 83.25 -111.48 -187.73
C HIS A 473 83.14 -110.23 -186.83
N SER A 474 82.76 -110.38 -185.57
CA SER A 474 83.59 -110.82 -184.42
C SER A 474 84.16 -109.61 -183.68
N ASP A 475 83.70 -109.37 -182.44
CA ASP A 475 84.53 -109.65 -181.25
C ASP A 475 83.75 -109.31 -179.96
N THR A 476 83.81 -109.99 -178.82
CA THR A 476 84.73 -110.95 -178.15
C THR A 476 85.22 -110.32 -176.83
N ARG A 477 84.50 -110.69 -175.75
CA ARG A 477 84.99 -110.84 -174.36
C ARG A 477 85.37 -109.61 -173.52
N CYS A 478 85.55 -109.96 -172.24
CA CYS A 478 86.31 -109.31 -171.18
C CYS A 478 85.63 -108.13 -170.44
N SER A 479 85.81 -107.97 -169.12
CA SER A 479 86.39 -108.89 -168.11
C SER A 479 86.25 -108.35 -166.68
N HIS A 480 86.17 -109.24 -165.71
CA HIS A 480 86.83 -109.17 -164.39
C HIS A 480 86.85 -107.85 -163.56
N SER A 481 86.03 -107.84 -162.50
CA SER A 481 86.50 -107.72 -161.09
C SER A 481 86.90 -106.29 -160.55
N PRO A 482 87.47 -106.12 -159.33
CA PRO A 482 86.85 -105.32 -158.23
C PRO A 482 87.86 -104.25 -157.69
N PRO A 483 88.08 -103.91 -156.39
CA PRO A 483 87.32 -104.05 -155.12
C PRO A 483 87.37 -102.78 -154.18
N SER A 484 86.94 -102.93 -152.92
CA SER A 484 87.46 -102.35 -151.64
C SER A 484 87.70 -100.83 -151.39
N SER A 485 87.00 -100.30 -150.36
CA SER A 485 87.52 -99.64 -149.10
C SER A 485 88.58 -98.48 -149.15
N PRO A 486 88.98 -97.79 -148.04
CA PRO A 486 88.55 -97.83 -146.63
C PRO A 486 88.37 -96.44 -145.92
N ALA A 487 88.15 -96.48 -144.59
CA ALA A 487 88.81 -95.65 -143.54
C ALA A 487 88.37 -94.19 -143.19
N LEU A 488 88.00 -93.99 -141.91
CA LEU A 488 88.54 -93.02 -140.90
C LEU A 488 88.49 -91.48 -141.20
N SER A 489 88.26 -90.56 -140.24
CA SER A 489 88.29 -90.60 -138.76
C SER A 489 87.71 -89.33 -138.10
N HIS A 490 87.46 -89.37 -136.78
CA HIS A 490 87.32 -88.25 -135.80
C HIS A 490 86.23 -87.16 -136.09
N GLN A 491 85.57 -86.52 -135.12
CA GLN A 491 86.04 -86.08 -133.80
C GLN A 491 84.92 -85.98 -132.73
N LYS A 492 85.28 -86.44 -131.53
CA LYS A 492 84.69 -86.22 -130.18
C LYS A 492 84.23 -84.78 -129.87
N ILE A 493 83.22 -84.66 -129.00
CA ILE A 493 82.98 -83.71 -127.85
C ILE A 493 81.46 -83.81 -127.54
N SER A 494 80.93 -84.29 -126.40
CA SER A 494 81.13 -84.00 -124.96
C SER A 494 80.51 -82.68 -124.47
N HIS A 495 80.11 -82.66 -123.18
CA HIS A 495 79.62 -81.51 -122.36
C HIS A 495 78.15 -81.08 -122.60
N GLN A 496 77.35 -80.66 -121.59
CA GLN A 496 77.33 -80.84 -120.11
C GLN A 496 75.94 -80.33 -119.64
N LEU A 497 75.21 -80.93 -118.70
CA LEU A 497 75.36 -80.84 -117.23
C LEU A 497 76.11 -79.63 -116.65
N GLN A 498 75.39 -78.53 -116.40
CA GLN A 498 75.50 -77.68 -115.19
C GLN A 498 74.20 -76.86 -115.10
N ALA A 499 73.45 -76.77 -114.00
CA ALA A 499 73.76 -76.84 -112.57
C ALA A 499 74.58 -75.65 -112.05
N THR A 500 73.89 -74.53 -111.82
CA THR A 500 74.26 -73.54 -110.80
C THR A 500 73.03 -72.73 -110.35
N ALA A 501 72.63 -72.92 -109.10
CA ALA A 501 72.21 -71.78 -108.29
C ALA A 501 73.44 -70.85 -108.09
N PRO A 502 73.25 -69.61 -107.63
CA PRO A 502 73.51 -69.41 -106.20
C PRO A 502 72.63 -68.36 -105.52
N ARG A 503 72.62 -68.43 -104.17
CA ARG A 503 72.40 -67.34 -103.19
C ARG A 503 71.03 -66.61 -103.25
N LEU A 504 70.21 -66.57 -102.20
CA LEU A 504 70.50 -66.59 -100.75
C LEU A 504 71.64 -65.64 -100.37
N ASP A 505 71.31 -64.37 -100.20
CA ASP A 505 71.84 -63.62 -99.07
C ASP A 505 70.85 -63.76 -97.90
N GLU A 506 71.40 -64.06 -96.73
CA GLU A 506 70.74 -63.97 -95.43
C GLU A 506 70.82 -62.52 -94.88
N ALA A 507 70.26 -62.32 -93.70
CA ALA A 507 70.36 -61.14 -92.83
C ALA A 507 69.52 -59.90 -93.26
N ASP A 508 68.77 -59.25 -92.36
CA ASP A 508 68.53 -59.63 -90.96
C ASP A 508 67.20 -59.13 -90.38
N VAL A 509 66.80 -59.79 -89.30
CA VAL A 509 65.61 -59.46 -88.51
C VAL A 509 65.85 -58.21 -87.66
N LYS A 510 64.90 -57.27 -87.67
CA LYS A 510 64.60 -56.48 -86.46
C LYS A 510 63.10 -56.39 -86.19
N HIS A 511 62.69 -57.10 -85.14
CA HIS A 511 61.39 -56.99 -84.49
C HIS A 511 61.27 -55.65 -83.72
N TRP A 512 60.06 -55.10 -83.76
CA TRP A 512 59.28 -54.59 -82.62
C TRP A 512 60.00 -54.04 -81.37
N SER A 513 59.68 -52.79 -81.01
CA SER A 513 59.22 -52.33 -79.67
C SER A 513 59.26 -50.78 -79.58
N ARG A 514 58.38 -50.08 -78.87
CA ARG A 514 57.02 -50.37 -78.35
C ARG A 514 56.41 -49.03 -77.90
N SER A 515 55.07 -48.98 -77.79
CA SER A 515 54.39 -48.16 -76.77
C SER A 515 54.22 -48.97 -75.49
#